data_AF-A0A377Z3X6-F1
#
_entry.id   AF-A0A377Z3X6-F1
#
_cell.length_a   1.000
_cell.length_b   1.000
_cell.length_c   1.000
_cell.angle_alpha   90.00
_cell.angle_beta   90.00
_cell.angle_gamma   90.00
#
_symmetry.space_group_name_H-M   'P 1'
#
loop_
_entity.id
_entity.type
_entity.pdbx_description
1 polymer ?
#
loop_
_entity_poly.entity_id
_entity_poly.type
_entity_poly.pdbx_seq_one_letter_code
_entity_poly.pdbx_strand_id
1 'polypeptide(L)' 'MTDTAESLDPLRLPLIGERLIEASAGTGKTFTIAALYLRLLLGLGGGGRLSPRHQR' A
#
# COMPACT_ATOMS: atom_id res chain seq x y z
N MET A 1 3.13 10.41 -21.83
CA MET A 1 3.14 9.51 -20.66
C MET A 1 4.23 8.47 -20.87
N THR A 2 5.22 8.41 -20.00
CA THR A 2 6.11 7.24 -19.91
C THR A 2 5.35 6.14 -19.19
N ASP A 3 4.75 5.23 -19.95
CA ASP A 3 3.89 4.16 -19.45
C ASP A 3 4.73 2.90 -19.15
N THR A 4 5.73 3.06 -18.29
CA THR A 4 6.55 1.94 -17.82
C THR A 4 6.24 1.73 -16.35
N ALA A 5 5.57 0.61 -16.04
CA ALA A 5 5.36 0.19 -14.66
C ALA A 5 6.72 -0.03 -13.97
N GLU A 6 6.88 0.54 -12.78
CA GLU A 6 8.07 0.33 -11.95
C GLU A 6 7.95 -0.96 -11.12
N SER A 7 9.09 -1.53 -10.75
CA SER A 7 9.11 -2.68 -9.85
C SER A 7 8.53 -2.27 -8.49
N LEU A 8 7.53 -3.01 -8.02
CA LEU A 8 6.89 -2.74 -6.74
C LEU A 8 7.79 -3.17 -5.59
N ASP A 9 8.15 -2.21 -4.73
CA ASP A 9 8.62 -2.46 -3.36
C ASP A 9 7.49 -2.15 -2.37
N PRO A 10 6.83 -3.17 -1.78
CA PRO A 10 5.72 -2.97 -0.86
C PRO A 10 6.09 -2.21 0.41
N LEU A 11 7.37 -2.14 0.80
CA LEU A 11 7.82 -1.41 2.00
C LEU A 11 8.09 0.07 1.71
N ARG A 12 8.44 0.40 0.47
CA ARG A 12 8.75 1.76 0.04
C ARG A 12 7.61 2.45 -0.72
N LEU A 13 6.59 1.71 -1.15
CA LEU A 13 5.42 2.28 -1.82
C LEU A 13 4.77 3.37 -0.94
N PRO A 14 4.61 4.61 -1.42
CA PRO A 14 3.90 5.66 -0.68
C PRO A 14 2.42 5.31 -0.58
N LEU A 15 1.88 5.27 0.65
CA LEU A 15 0.48 4.93 0.93
C LEU A 15 -0.39 6.19 1.01
N ILE A 16 -0.28 7.04 0.00
CA ILE A 16 -1.04 8.29 -0.15
C ILE A 16 -1.70 8.33 -1.52
N GLY A 17 -2.94 8.82 -1.55
CA GLY A 17 -3.75 8.89 -2.78
C GLY A 17 -4.07 7.51 -3.37
N GLU A 18 -4.29 7.50 -4.68
CA GLU A 18 -4.58 6.29 -5.45
C GLU A 18 -3.32 5.77 -6.14
N ARG A 19 -3.14 4.44 -6.13
CA ARG A 19 -2.00 3.76 -6.75
C ARG A 19 -2.48 2.53 -7.52
N LEU A 20 -2.04 2.40 -8.76
CA LEU A 20 -2.25 1.20 -9.55
C LEU A 20 -1.10 0.23 -9.30
N ILE A 21 -1.42 -1.01 -8.93
CA ILE A 21 -0.45 -2.09 -8.78
C ILE A 21 -0.81 -3.17 -9.79
N GLU A 22 0.05 -3.35 -10.79
CA GLU A 22 -0.03 -4.48 -11.69
C GLU A 22 0.54 -5.74 -11.02
N ALA A 23 -0.13 -6.87 -11.20
CA ALA A 23 0.35 -8.16 -10.71
C ALA A 23 -0.20 -9.28 -11.59
N SER A 24 0.61 -10.31 -11.82
CA SER A 24 0.23 -11.49 -12.60
C SER A 24 -0.10 -12.68 -11.69
N ALA A 25 -0.45 -13.83 -12.28
CA ALA A 25 -0.61 -15.06 -11.51
C ALA A 25 0.71 -15.43 -10.82
N GLY A 26 0.65 -15.85 -9.55
CA GLY A 26 1.83 -16.28 -8.79
C GLY A 26 2.74 -15.15 -8.26
N THR A 27 2.47 -13.87 -8.51
CA THR A 27 3.33 -12.75 -8.06
C THR A 27 3.00 -12.23 -6.65
N GLY A 28 2.50 -13.10 -5.78
CA GLY A 28 2.31 -12.75 -4.36
C GLY A 28 1.26 -11.67 -4.05
N LYS A 29 0.20 -11.50 -4.86
CA LYS A 29 -0.87 -10.50 -4.63
C LYS A 29 -1.37 -10.43 -3.18
N THR A 30 -1.67 -11.59 -2.58
CA THR A 30 -2.13 -11.69 -1.18
C THR A 30 -1.05 -11.21 -0.20
N PHE A 31 0.21 -11.59 -0.43
CA PHE A 31 1.33 -11.16 0.38
C PHE A 31 1.52 -9.64 0.29
N THR A 32 1.48 -9.09 -0.92
CA THR A 32 1.59 -7.65 -1.16
C THR A 32 0.51 -6.88 -0.41
N ILE A 33 -0.77 -7.27 -0.55
CA ILE A 33 -1.87 -6.60 0.16
C ILE A 33 -1.72 -6.75 1.68
N ALA A 34 -1.33 -7.92 2.19
CA ALA A 34 -1.10 -8.13 3.62
C ALA A 34 0.02 -7.22 4.17
N ALA A 35 1.13 -7.09 3.44
CA ALA A 35 2.23 -6.22 3.82
C ALA A 35 1.81 -4.73 3.83
N LEU A 36 1.09 -4.28 2.79
CA LEU A 36 0.56 -2.92 2.74
C LEU A 36 -0.45 -2.66 3.88
N TYR A 37 -1.32 -3.62 4.16
CA TYR A 37 -2.28 -3.54 5.25
C TYR A 37 -1.60 -3.45 6.62
N LEU A 38 -0.57 -4.26 6.86
CA LEU A 38 0.22 -4.20 8.08
C LEU A 38 0.92 -2.84 8.24
N ARG A 39 1.47 -2.28 7.15
CA ARG A 39 2.06 -0.94 7.17
C ARG A 39 1.03 0.13 7.58
N LEU A 40 -0.22 0.02 7.13
CA LEU A 40 -1.28 0.94 7.56
C LEU A 40 -1.62 0.77 9.04
N LEU A 41 -1.81 -0.47 9.50
CA LEU A 41 -2.11 -0.77 10.91
C LEU A 41 -1.04 -0.24 11.87
N LEU A 42 0.24 -0.38 11.48
CA LEU A 42 1.39 0.06 12.27
C LEU A 42 1.70 1.56 12.09
N GLY A 43 0.96 2.30 11.25
CA GLY A 43 1.21 3.72 11.00
C GLY A 43 2.45 4.01 10.14
N LEU A 44 2.99 3.02 9.41
CA LEU A 44 4.16 3.12 8.53
C LEU A 44 3.82 3.68 7.13
N GLY A 45 2.59 4.12 6.91
CA GLY A 45 2.08 4.61 5.62
C GLY A 45 2.26 6.12 5.36
N GLY A 46 2.89 6.87 6.27
CA GLY A 46 3.24 8.28 6.08
C GLY A 46 2.08 9.30 6.13
N GLY A 47 0.82 8.87 6.13
CA GLY A 47 -0.35 9.76 6.02
C GLY A 47 -1.21 9.94 7.27
N GLY A 48 -0.98 9.20 8.34
CA GLY A 48 -1.76 9.39 9.56
C GLY A 48 -1.80 8.14 10.43
N ARG A 49 -1.67 8.34 11.75
CA ARG A 49 -2.22 7.40 12.72
C ARG A 49 -3.65 7.11 12.29
N LEU A 50 -4.02 5.83 12.21
CA LEU A 50 -5.40 5.39 12.32
C LEU A 50 -5.89 5.84 13.70
N SER A 51 -6.24 7.12 13.81
CA SER A 51 -6.85 7.67 15.00
C SER A 51 -8.24 7.07 15.03
N PRO A 52 -8.63 6.35 16.09
CA PRO A 52 -10.00 5.89 16.22
C PRO A 52 -10.87 7.14 16.15
N ARG A 53 -11.59 7.34 15.04
CA ARG A 53 -12.66 8.32 14.98
C ARG A 53 -13.76 7.74 15.85
N HIS A 54 -13.67 7.94 17.16
CA HIS A 54 -14.82 7.83 18.04
C HIS A 54 -15.77 8.93 17.61
N GLN A 55 -16.68 8.54 16.72
CA GLN A 55 -17.80 9.31 16.26
C GLN A 55 -18.65 9.64 17.49
N ARG A 56 -18.67 10.92 17.87
CA ARG A 56 -19.75 11.50 18.67
C ARG A 56 -20.82 12.01 17.72
#